data_AF-A0A7C1P9T4-F1
#
_entry.id   AF-A0A7C1P9T4-F1
#
_cell.length_a   1.000
_cell.length_b   1.000
_cell.length_c   1.000
_cell.angle_alpha   90.00
_cell.angle_beta   90.00
_cell.angle_gamma   90.00
#
_symmetry.space_group_name_H-M   'P 1'
#
loop_
_entity.id
_entity.type
_entity.pdbx_description
1 polymer ?
#
loop_
_entity_poly.entity_id
_entity_poly.type
_entity_poly.pdbx_seq_one_letter_code
_entity_poly.pdbx_strand_id
1 'polypeptide(L)' 'WRTDATLGPEWEPSVSRMMLYGQGPQLTVLVEPEAGAIWREERYLGWLEARARALKPQGGYVVVYAGEEVSVVKG' A
#
# COMPACT_ATOMS: atom_id res chain seq x y z
N TRP A 1 -2.44 12.91 -3.26
CA TRP A 1 -1.75 11.63 -3.52
C TRP A 1 -0.50 11.64 -2.68
N ARG A 2 -0.27 10.57 -1.89
CA ARG A 2 0.22 10.60 -0.50
C ARG A 2 -0.83 11.14 0.47
N THR A 3 -1.38 10.22 1.25
CA THR A 3 -2.32 10.52 2.34
C THR A 3 -1.65 10.59 3.70
N ASP A 4 -0.33 10.40 3.76
CA ASP A 4 0.41 10.41 5.02
C ASP A 4 1.70 11.22 4.88
N ALA A 5 1.80 12.29 5.68
CA ALA A 5 2.93 13.21 5.67
C ALA A 5 4.18 12.61 6.33
N THR A 6 4.05 11.45 6.98
CA THR A 6 5.18 10.73 7.58
C THR A 6 5.95 9.86 6.58
N LEU A 7 5.51 9.82 5.32
CA LEU A 7 6.18 9.05 4.28
C LEU A 7 7.44 9.78 3.79
N GLY A 8 8.58 9.08 3.88
CA GLY A 8 9.86 9.59 3.40
C GLY A 8 9.95 9.66 1.86
N PRO A 9 11.02 10.29 1.33
CA PRO A 9 11.24 10.46 -0.12
C PRO A 9 11.21 9.16 -0.92
N GLU A 10 11.49 8.01 -0.30
CA GLU A 10 11.39 6.70 -0.95
C GLU A 10 9.98 6.38 -1.45
N TRP A 11 8.94 6.98 -0.87
CA TRP A 11 7.54 6.80 -1.27
C TRP A 11 7.09 7.73 -2.39
N GLU A 12 8.01 8.49 -3.00
CA GLU A 12 7.64 9.38 -4.08
C GLU A 12 7.13 8.50 -5.22
N PRO A 13 6.01 8.82 -5.90
CA PRO A 13 5.50 7.93 -6.94
C PRO A 13 6.52 7.62 -8.03
N SER A 14 7.37 8.58 -8.40
CA SER A 14 8.46 8.39 -9.37
C SER A 14 9.57 7.43 -8.90
N VAL A 15 9.71 7.22 -7.58
CA VAL A 15 10.71 6.33 -6.97
C VAL A 15 10.11 4.97 -6.65
N SER A 16 9.02 4.99 -5.89
CA SER A 16 8.33 3.80 -5.39
C SER A 16 7.48 3.09 -6.46
N ARG A 17 7.14 3.77 -7.56
CA ARG A 17 6.15 3.31 -8.53
C ARG A 17 4.80 2.97 -7.89
N MET A 18 4.49 3.63 -6.77
CA MET A 18 3.30 3.38 -5.97
C MET A 18 2.52 4.67 -5.69
N MET A 19 1.21 4.50 -5.57
CA MET A 19 0.29 5.54 -5.12
C MET A 19 -0.51 5.04 -3.92
N LEU A 20 -0.49 5.82 -2.83
CA LEU A 20 -1.14 5.47 -1.57
C LEU A 20 -2.31 6.41 -1.29
N TYR A 21 -3.45 5.86 -0.92
CA TYR A 21 -4.58 6.62 -0.40
C TYR A 21 -5.41 5.85 0.64
N GLY A 22 -5.84 6.57 1.68
CA GLY A 22 -6.72 6.05 2.71
C GLY A 22 -8.20 6.31 2.40
N GLN A 23 -9.06 5.36 2.75
CA GLN A 23 -10.52 5.50 2.72
C GLN A 23 -11.11 4.82 3.97
N GLY A 24 -11.54 5.63 4.94
CA GLY A 24 -11.94 5.11 6.24
C GLY A 24 -10.80 4.30 6.89
N PRO A 25 -11.05 3.09 7.42
CA PRO A 25 -10.03 2.27 8.05
C PRO A 25 -9.14 1.51 7.05
N GLN A 26 -9.33 1.70 5.74
CA GLN A 26 -8.54 1.04 4.69
C GLN A 26 -7.43 1.97 4.17
N LEU A 27 -6.23 1.41 3.95
CA LEU A 27 -5.21 2.00 3.10
C LEU A 27 -5.10 1.18 1.81
N THR A 28 -5.18 1.86 0.67
CA THR A 28 -4.95 1.25 -0.64
C THR A 28 -3.61 1.69 -1.19
N VAL A 29 -2.87 0.73 -1.72
CA VAL A 29 -1.62 0.91 -2.45
C VAL A 29 -1.83 0.43 -3.88
N LEU A 30 -1.66 1.32 -4.84
CA LEU A 30 -1.63 0.99 -6.26
C LEU A 30 -0.17 0.94 -6.69
N VAL A 31 0.25 -0.15 -7.32
CA VAL A 31 1.60 -0.34 -7.86
C VAL A 31 1.50 -0.34 -9.37
N GLU A 32 2.42 0.37 -10.04
CA GLU A 32 2.54 0.34 -11.49
C GLU A 32 2.65 -1.11 -12.00
N PRO A 33 1.92 -1.49 -13.06
CA PRO A 33 1.91 -2.86 -13.59
C PRO A 33 3.31 -3.42 -13.88
N GLU A 34 4.20 -2.60 -14.42
CA GLU A 34 5.57 -2.95 -14.79
C GLU A 34 6.49 -3.19 -13.58
N ALA A 35 6.05 -2.79 -12.39
CA ALA A 35 6.82 -2.85 -11.14
C ALA A 35 6.10 -3.66 -10.05
N GLY A 36 5.21 -4.59 -10.39
CA GLY A 36 4.30 -5.25 -9.45
C GLY A 36 4.93 -5.97 -8.23
N ALA A 37 6.25 -6.23 -8.26
CA ALA A 37 6.97 -6.81 -7.12
C ALA A 37 7.62 -5.77 -6.18
N ILE A 38 7.72 -4.49 -6.56
CA ILE A 38 8.50 -3.47 -5.86
C ILE A 38 8.07 -3.27 -4.41
N TRP A 39 6.76 -3.38 -4.12
CA TRP A 39 6.21 -3.20 -2.77
C TRP A 39 6.69 -4.26 -1.76
N ARG A 40 7.23 -5.38 -2.23
CA ARG A 40 7.77 -6.46 -1.40
C ARG A 40 9.22 -6.22 -0.97
N GLU A 41 9.87 -5.21 -1.52
CA GLU A 41 11.21 -4.83 -1.07
C GLU A 41 11.18 -4.39 0.40
N GLU A 42 12.25 -4.71 1.14
CA GLU A 42 12.33 -4.49 2.60
C GLU A 42 11.99 -3.04 3.00
N ARG A 43 12.44 -2.07 2.20
CA ARG A 43 12.19 -0.63 2.40
C ARG A 43 10.71 -0.23 2.39
N TYR A 44 9.82 -1.03 1.81
CA TYR A 44 8.38 -0.75 1.76
C TYR A 44 7.59 -1.76 2.59
N LEU A 45 7.93 -3.04 2.49
CA LEU A 45 7.18 -4.13 3.10
C LEU A 45 7.03 -3.96 4.61
N GLY A 46 8.11 -3.63 5.32
CA GLY A 46 8.07 -3.45 6.77
C GLY A 46 7.12 -2.32 7.21
N TRP A 47 7.07 -1.23 6.44
CA TRP A 47 6.14 -0.12 6.70
C TRP A 47 4.69 -0.53 6.42
N LEU A 48 4.42 -1.22 5.30
CA LEU A 48 3.08 -1.70 4.94
C LEU A 48 2.52 -2.65 6.00
N GLU A 49 3.35 -3.57 6.49
CA GLU A 49 2.97 -4.46 7.59
C GLU A 49 2.70 -3.71 8.89
N ALA A 50 3.56 -2.77 9.25
CA ALA A 50 3.36 -1.95 10.44
C ALA A 50 2.05 -1.15 10.35
N ARG A 51 1.75 -0.62 9.16
CA ARG A 51 0.52 0.11 8.90
C ARG A 51 -0.71 -0.80 8.99
N ALA A 52 -0.65 -2.00 8.43
CA ALA A 52 -1.72 -2.99 8.57
C ALA A 52 -1.97 -3.36 10.03
N ARG A 53 -0.90 -3.57 10.83
CA ARG A 53 -1.00 -3.83 12.27
C ARG A 53 -1.68 -2.66 13.02
N ALA A 54 -1.38 -1.41 12.66
CA ALA A 54 -1.97 -0.23 13.28
C ALA A 54 -3.45 0.00 12.91
N LEU A 55 -3.87 -0.40 11.71
CA LEU A 55 -5.25 -0.29 11.24
C LEU A 55 -6.15 -1.41 11.77
N LYS A 56 -5.59 -2.59 12.04
CA LYS A 56 -6.33 -3.79 12.47
C LYS A 56 -7.28 -3.59 13.66
N PRO A 57 -6.92 -2.87 14.76
CA PRO A 57 -7.84 -2.64 15.88
C PRO A 57 -9.12 -1.86 15.51
N GLN A 58 -9.09 -1.14 14.40
CA GLN A 58 -10.21 -0.35 13.88
C GLN A 58 -11.01 -1.11 12.80
N GLY A 59 -10.77 -2.41 12.65
CA GLY A 59 -11.31 -3.21 11.53
C GLY A 59 -10.67 -2.88 10.18
N GLY A 60 -9.56 -2.15 10.20
CA GLY A 60 -8.88 -1.67 9.00
C GLY A 60 -7.82 -2.62 8.45
N TYR A 61 -7.41 -2.36 7.21
CA TYR A 61 -6.48 -3.21 6.48
C TYR A 61 -5.74 -2.43 5.39
N VAL A 62 -4.65 -3.01 4.89
CA VAL A 62 -3.90 -2.51 3.74
C VAL A 62 -4.19 -3.42 2.55
N VAL A 63 -4.56 -2.85 1.40
CA VAL A 63 -4.71 -3.57 0.13
C VAL A 63 -3.64 -3.11 -0.83
N VAL A 64 -2.98 -4.05 -1.50
CA VAL A 64 -2.01 -3.75 -2.56
C VAL A 64 -2.56 -4.28 -3.88
N TYR A 65 -2.76 -3.37 -4.83
CA TYR A 65 -3.08 -3.68 -6.22
C TYR A 65 -1.79 -3.57 -7.04
N ALA A 66 -1.32 -4.70 -7.58
CA ALA A 66 -0.07 -4.75 -8.34
C ALA A 66 -0.31 -5.49 -9.67
N GLY A 67 -0.58 -4.74 -10.73
CA GLY A 67 -0.92 -5.29 -12.05
C GLY A 67 -2.40 -5.72 -12.18
N GLU A 68 -2.67 -6.70 -13.05
CA GLU A 68 -4.03 -7.08 -13.47
C GLU A 68 -4.75 -8.10 -12.56
N GLU A 69 -4.10 -8.65 -11.52
CA GLU A 69 -4.75 -9.63 -10.67
C GLU A 69 -5.52 -8.96 -9.51
N VAL A 70 -6.86 -9.04 -9.59
CA VAL A 70 -7.78 -8.67 -8.50
C VAL A 70 -8.52 -9.93 -8.04
N SER A 71 -8.23 -10.38 -6.82
CA SER A 71 -8.94 -11.49 -6.20
C SER A 71 -9.99 -10.97 -5.21
N VAL A 72 -11.25 -11.36 -5.41
CA VAL A 72 -12.36 -11.09 -4.48
C VAL A 72 -12.61 -12.32 -3.63
N VAL A 73 -12.38 -12.20 -2.32
CA VAL A 73 -12.81 -13.23 -1.35
C VAL A 73 -14.26 -12.94 -0.97
N LYS A 74 -15.15 -13.91 -1.18
CA LYS A 74 -16.60 -13.77 -0.98
C LYS A 74 -17.06 -14.32 0.37
N GLY A 75 -17.96 -13.55 1.00
CA GLY A 75 -19.02 -13.99 1.92
C GLY A 75 -18.58 -14.32 3.32
#